data_AF-A0A6L8BCX1-F1
#
_entry.id   AF-A0A6L8BCX1-F1
#
_cell.length_a   1.000
_cell.length_b   1.000
_cell.length_c   1.000
_cell.angle_alpha   90.00
_cell.angle_beta   90.00
_cell.angle_gamma   90.00
#
_symmetry.space_group_name_H-M   'P 1'
#
loop_
_entity.id
_entity.type
_entity.pdbx_description
1 polymer ?
#
loop_
_entity_poly.entity_id
_entity_poly.type
_entity_poly.pdbx_seq_one_letter_code
_entity_poly.pdbx_strand_id
1 'polypeptide(L)'
;MILRDAIDDYIAWRQTHGARFDTGARMLHYFCKHVGGNIGCDAVGEADVLGYLAGNRPLTRYRANKYGALAGFYRYAVSRGYATRSPLPAPDDEPGKPRSAPPYVYSRDELRRLFGAIDVSRQRPVQLDADTLRALLLLLYGAGLRFGEAQRLTLDDVDLADAVLTVRDTKFY
;
A
#
# COMPACT_ATOMS: atom_id res chain seq x y z
N MET A 1 -25.52 12.18 1.19
CA MET A 1 -25.16 10.77 0.93
C MET A 1 -24.47 10.20 2.18
N ILE A 2 -24.67 8.91 2.50
CA ILE A 2 -23.93 8.25 3.58
C ILE A 2 -22.47 8.05 3.16
N LEU A 3 -21.53 8.29 4.07
CA LEU A 3 -20.09 8.28 3.79
C LEU A 3 -19.61 6.92 3.25
N ARG A 4 -20.10 5.82 3.82
CA ARG A 4 -19.74 4.47 3.38
C ARG A 4 -20.09 4.25 1.91
N ASP A 5 -21.33 4.52 1.56
CA ASP A 5 -21.83 4.33 0.19
C ASP A 5 -21.09 5.24 -0.81
N ALA A 6 -20.83 6.51 -0.42
CA ALA A 6 -20.03 7.42 -1.24
C ALA A 6 -18.59 6.93 -1.47
N ILE A 7 -17.98 6.28 -0.47
CA ILE A 7 -16.65 5.68 -0.57
C ILE A 7 -16.68 4.47 -1.51
N ASP A 8 -17.68 3.60 -1.37
CA ASP A 8 -17.86 2.43 -2.24
C ASP A 8 -18.05 2.86 -3.70
N ASP A 9 -18.89 3.87 -3.94
CA ASP A 9 -19.08 4.50 -5.26
C ASP A 9 -17.76 5.05 -5.82
N TYR A 10 -16.96 5.72 -4.99
CA TYR A 10 -15.68 6.27 -5.41
C TYR A 10 -14.67 5.18 -5.76
N ILE A 11 -14.61 4.11 -4.96
CA ILE A 11 -13.73 2.97 -5.21
C ILE A 11 -14.12 2.28 -6.51
N ALA A 12 -15.41 2.00 -6.70
CA ALA A 12 -15.93 1.43 -7.93
C ALA A 12 -15.59 2.33 -9.13
N TRP A 13 -15.82 3.64 -9.00
CA TRP A 13 -15.45 4.61 -10.04
C TRP A 13 -13.94 4.57 -10.34
N ARG A 14 -13.06 4.51 -9.35
CA ARG A 14 -11.61 4.40 -9.59
C ARG A 14 -11.25 3.10 -10.33
N GLN A 15 -11.89 2.00 -9.98
CA GLN A 15 -11.63 0.69 -10.57
C GLN A 15 -12.13 0.57 -12.00
N THR A 16 -13.31 1.12 -12.32
CA THR A 16 -13.81 1.16 -13.70
C THR A 16 -12.94 2.03 -14.61
N HIS A 17 -12.17 2.96 -14.05
CA HIS A 17 -11.19 3.79 -14.78
C HIS A 17 -9.79 3.17 -14.80
N GLY A 18 -9.67 1.87 -14.50
CA GLY A 18 -8.43 1.10 -14.68
C GLY A 18 -7.45 1.14 -13.50
N ALA A 19 -7.81 1.75 -12.36
CA ALA A 19 -6.97 1.71 -11.18
C ALA A 19 -7.37 0.56 -10.24
N ARG A 20 -6.47 -0.38 -9.93
CA ARG A 20 -6.71 -1.41 -8.89
C ARG A 20 -7.22 -0.80 -7.57
N PHE A 21 -6.58 0.30 -7.15
CA PHE A 21 -6.97 1.16 -6.03
C PHE A 21 -7.10 0.50 -4.63
N ASP A 22 -6.68 -0.76 -4.44
CA ASP A 22 -6.84 -1.53 -3.19
C ASP A 22 -6.28 -0.85 -1.94
N THR A 23 -5.13 -0.18 -2.05
CA THR A 23 -4.51 0.51 -0.92
C THR A 23 -5.31 1.77 -0.54
N GLY A 24 -5.81 2.51 -1.53
CA GLY A 24 -6.66 3.67 -1.31
C GLY A 24 -8.01 3.26 -0.72
N ALA A 25 -8.63 2.23 -1.27
CA ALA A 25 -9.88 1.65 -0.77
C ALA A 25 -9.78 1.27 0.71
N ARG A 26 -8.72 0.54 1.10
CA ARG A 26 -8.46 0.21 2.51
C ARG A 26 -8.32 1.46 3.37
N MET A 27 -7.54 2.46 2.93
CA MET A 27 -7.40 3.72 3.68
C MET A 27 -8.76 4.41 3.91
N LEU A 28 -9.60 4.48 2.88
CA LEU A 28 -10.92 5.10 2.96
C LEU A 28 -11.89 4.31 3.85
N HIS A 29 -11.91 2.98 3.79
CA HIS A 29 -12.71 2.19 4.73
C HIS A 29 -12.24 2.32 6.17
N TYR A 30 -10.92 2.38 6.41
CA TYR A 30 -10.41 2.67 7.75
C TYR A 30 -10.80 4.07 8.23
N PHE A 31 -10.81 5.05 7.34
CA PHE A 31 -11.31 6.39 7.65
C PHE A 31 -12.81 6.37 7.98
N CYS A 32 -13.63 5.72 7.15
CA CYS A 32 -15.06 5.52 7.40
C CYS A 32 -15.31 4.91 8.78
N LYS A 33 -14.56 3.86 9.15
CA LYS A 33 -14.63 3.25 10.48
C LYS A 33 -14.19 4.21 11.60
N HIS A 34 -13.16 5.02 11.36
CA HIS A 34 -12.65 6.00 12.33
C HIS A 34 -13.71 7.02 12.73
N VAL A 35 -14.54 7.46 11.78
CA VAL A 35 -15.56 8.51 11.98
C VAL A 35 -16.96 7.97 12.32
N GLY A 36 -17.08 6.68 12.65
CA GLY A 36 -18.35 6.07 13.06
C GLY A 36 -19.19 5.41 11.96
N GLY A 37 -18.72 5.41 10.70
CA GLY A 37 -19.16 4.50 9.64
C GLY A 37 -20.51 4.77 8.97
N ASN A 38 -21.46 5.41 9.66
CA ASN A 38 -22.82 5.66 9.15
C ASN A 38 -23.23 7.13 9.29
N ILE A 39 -22.29 8.03 9.03
CA ILE A 39 -22.53 9.48 9.01
C ILE A 39 -22.60 9.99 7.57
N GLY A 40 -23.25 11.13 7.36
CA GLY A 40 -23.24 11.78 6.05
C GLY A 40 -21.87 12.37 5.70
N CYS A 41 -21.54 12.51 4.43
CA CYS A 41 -20.26 13.10 4.01
C CYS A 41 -20.04 14.52 4.57
N ASP A 42 -21.10 15.34 4.66
CA ASP A 42 -21.06 16.70 5.22
C ASP A 42 -21.00 16.74 6.75
N ALA A 43 -21.26 15.62 7.42
CA ALA A 43 -21.15 15.52 8.88
C ALA A 43 -19.71 15.31 9.35
N VAL A 44 -18.80 14.97 8.45
CA VAL A 44 -17.37 14.83 8.75
C VAL A 44 -16.76 16.21 8.99
N GLY A 45 -16.20 16.42 10.18
CA GLY A 45 -15.48 17.63 10.53
C GLY A 45 -13.99 17.56 10.18
N GLU A 46 -13.35 18.72 10.19
CA GLU A 46 -11.89 18.82 10.06
C GLU A 46 -11.15 18.09 11.20
N ALA A 47 -11.71 18.13 12.41
CA ALA A 47 -11.17 17.42 13.56
C ALA A 47 -11.13 15.90 13.36
N ASP A 48 -12.11 15.31 12.67
CA ASP A 48 -12.16 13.88 12.35
C ASP A 48 -11.08 13.51 11.33
N VAL A 49 -10.88 14.37 10.34
CA VAL A 49 -9.81 14.23 9.35
C VAL A 49 -8.45 14.31 10.03
N LEU A 50 -8.22 15.33 10.85
CA LEU A 50 -6.98 15.51 11.58
C LEU A 50 -6.72 14.36 12.55
N GLY A 51 -7.73 13.86 13.25
CA GLY A 51 -7.62 12.67 14.11
C GLY A 51 -7.16 11.43 13.35
N TYR A 52 -7.68 11.22 12.14
CA TYR A 52 -7.26 10.11 11.27
C TYR A 52 -5.85 10.28 10.70
N LEU A 53 -5.46 11.52 10.36
CA LEU A 53 -4.17 11.86 9.76
C LEU A 53 -3.02 11.90 10.78
N ALA A 54 -3.27 12.50 11.95
CA ALA A 54 -2.27 12.73 12.98
C ALA A 54 -1.61 11.43 13.40
N GLY A 55 -2.40 10.44 13.84
CA GLY A 55 -1.86 9.31 14.60
C GLY A 55 -0.95 9.78 15.76
N ASN A 56 -0.39 8.84 16.50
CA ASN A 56 0.52 9.16 17.62
C ASN A 56 2.00 9.01 17.21
N ARG A 57 2.36 9.30 15.96
CA ARG A 57 3.68 8.95 15.40
C ARG A 57 4.29 10.10 14.60
N PRO A 58 5.62 10.11 14.39
CA PRO A 58 6.29 11.10 13.55
C PRO A 58 5.65 11.21 12.16
N LEU A 59 5.77 12.37 11.52
CA LEU A 59 5.33 12.56 10.15
C LEU A 59 5.94 11.46 9.27
N THR A 60 5.10 10.77 8.52
CA THR A 60 5.51 9.68 7.63
C THR A 60 4.94 9.87 6.25
N ARG A 61 5.57 9.25 5.24
CA ARG A 61 4.99 9.11 3.89
C ARG A 61 3.59 8.47 3.92
N TYR A 62 3.28 7.69 4.95
CA TYR A 62 1.96 7.09 5.15
C TYR A 62 0.87 8.14 5.43
N ARG A 63 1.18 9.20 6.20
CA ARG A 63 0.27 10.34 6.41
C ARG A 63 -0.06 11.04 5.09
N ALA A 64 0.97 11.37 4.31
CA ALA A 64 0.77 12.00 3.00
C ALA A 64 -0.10 11.15 2.05
N ASN A 65 0.07 9.82 2.07
CA ASN A 65 -0.78 8.91 1.29
C ASN A 65 -2.25 8.92 1.76
N LYS A 66 -2.48 8.95 3.08
CA LYS A 66 -3.83 9.08 3.65
C LYS A 66 -4.49 10.39 3.21
N TYR A 67 -3.76 11.50 3.34
CA TYR A 67 -4.24 12.81 2.90
C TYR A 67 -4.60 12.78 1.41
N GLY A 68 -3.71 12.29 0.55
CA GLY A 68 -3.97 12.18 -0.89
C GLY A 68 -5.18 11.31 -1.25
N ALA A 69 -5.40 10.20 -0.54
CA ALA A 69 -6.57 9.35 -0.72
C ALA A 69 -7.86 10.09 -0.35
N LEU A 70 -7.88 10.76 0.81
CA LEU A 70 -9.03 11.55 1.27
C LEU A 70 -9.31 12.75 0.36
N ALA A 71 -8.28 13.46 -0.08
CA ALA A 71 -8.40 14.60 -0.99
C ALA A 71 -8.96 14.19 -2.35
N GLY A 72 -8.54 13.02 -2.86
CA GLY A 72 -9.10 12.43 -4.08
C GLY A 72 -10.57 12.06 -3.92
N PHE A 73 -10.93 11.43 -2.79
CA PHE A 73 -12.30 11.06 -2.47
C PHE A 73 -13.22 12.28 -2.33
N TYR A 74 -12.86 13.28 -1.52
CA TYR A 74 -13.72 14.45 -1.30
C TYR A 74 -13.89 15.31 -2.54
N ARG A 75 -12.89 15.37 -3.42
CA ARG A 75 -13.05 16.01 -4.74
C ARG A 75 -14.11 15.32 -5.59
N TYR A 76 -14.15 13.99 -5.56
CA TYR A 76 -15.20 13.20 -6.22
C TYR A 76 -16.56 13.38 -5.53
N ALA A 77 -16.61 13.33 -4.20
CA ALA A 77 -17.85 13.50 -3.45
C ALA A 77 -18.49 14.88 -3.71
N VAL A 78 -17.68 15.94 -3.77
CA VAL A 78 -18.15 17.29 -4.12
C VAL A 78 -18.65 17.35 -5.56
N SER A 79 -17.92 16.77 -6.52
CA SER A 79 -18.35 16.80 -7.94
C SER A 79 -19.63 16.01 -8.21
N ARG A 80 -19.95 15.02 -7.37
CA ARG A 80 -21.20 14.25 -7.41
C ARG A 80 -22.33 14.84 -6.55
N GLY A 81 -22.09 15.93 -5.83
CA GLY A 81 -23.06 16.52 -4.90
C GLY A 81 -23.31 15.68 -3.64
N TYR A 82 -22.41 14.74 -3.31
CA TYR A 82 -22.50 13.90 -2.12
C TYR A 82 -22.05 14.63 -0.85
N ALA A 83 -21.17 15.62 -1.02
CA ALA A 83 -20.71 16.56 -0.01
C ALA A 83 -20.74 17.97 -0.59
N THR A 84 -21.00 18.97 0.25
CA THR A 84 -21.00 20.39 -0.12
C THR A 84 -19.59 20.94 -0.23
N ARG A 85 -18.66 20.45 0.60
CA ARG A 85 -17.24 20.85 0.62
C ARG A 85 -16.32 19.75 1.12
N SER A 86 -15.02 19.93 0.90
CA SER A 86 -13.98 19.10 1.51
C SER A 86 -13.74 19.51 2.97
N PRO A 87 -13.76 18.59 3.94
CA PRO A 87 -13.38 18.85 5.33
C PRO A 87 -11.87 18.75 5.58
N LEU A 88 -11.07 18.47 4.54
CA LEU A 88 -9.61 18.43 4.68
C LEU A 88 -9.05 19.85 4.89
N PRO A 89 -7.99 19.99 5.72
CA PRO A 89 -7.26 21.23 5.80
C PRO A 89 -6.64 21.58 4.45
N ALA A 90 -6.32 22.87 4.24
CA ALA A 90 -5.75 23.31 2.98
C ALA A 90 -4.41 22.57 2.73
N PRO A 91 -4.05 22.31 1.46
CA PRO A 91 -2.79 21.63 1.15
C PRO A 91 -1.55 22.33 1.74
N ASP A 92 -1.61 23.66 1.87
CA ASP A 92 -0.55 24.49 2.44
C ASP A 92 -0.40 24.32 3.97
N ASP A 93 -1.46 23.86 4.64
CA ASP A 93 -1.46 23.56 6.08
C ASP A 93 -0.99 22.12 6.38
N GLU A 94 -0.88 21.26 5.36
CA GLU A 94 -0.44 19.88 5.55
C GLU A 94 1.09 19.81 5.66
N PRO A 95 1.64 19.17 6.72
CA PRO A 95 3.08 19.11 6.90
C PRO A 95 3.78 18.45 5.72
N GLY A 96 4.87 19.09 5.27
CA GLY A 96 5.70 18.57 4.19
C GLY A 96 6.09 17.11 4.42
N LYS A 97 5.98 16.30 3.36
CA LYS A 97 6.35 14.88 3.43
C LYS A 97 7.83 14.75 3.79
N PRO A 98 8.19 13.92 4.80
CA PRO A 98 9.58 13.69 5.16
C PRO A 98 10.36 13.10 3.97
N ARG A 99 11.60 13.57 3.79
CA ARG A 99 12.53 13.00 2.82
C ARG A 99 12.82 11.55 3.21
N SER A 100 12.60 10.62 2.28
CA SER A 100 12.98 9.22 2.51
C SER A 100 14.49 9.11 2.64
N ALA A 101 14.96 8.32 3.60
CA ALA A 101 16.35 7.90 3.63
C ALA A 101 16.70 7.22 2.29
N PRO A 102 17.93 7.40 1.77
CA PRO A 102 18.36 6.68 0.58
C PRO A 102 18.26 5.16 0.85
N PRO A 103 17.87 4.36 -0.16
CA PRO A 103 17.85 2.92 -0.01
C PRO A 103 19.27 2.42 0.29
N TYR A 104 19.38 1.48 1.22
CA TYR A 104 20.64 0.83 1.52
C TYR A 104 20.94 -0.23 0.46
N VAL A 105 22.08 -0.11 -0.21
CA VAL A 105 22.53 -1.07 -1.24
C VAL A 105 23.51 -2.03 -0.60
N TYR A 106 23.13 -3.31 -0.54
CA TYR A 106 23.97 -4.36 0.04
C TYR A 106 25.20 -4.62 -0.84
N SER A 107 26.36 -4.71 -0.20
CA SER A 107 27.59 -5.20 -0.82
C SER A 107 27.51 -6.71 -1.08
N ARG A 108 28.39 -7.21 -1.95
CA ARG A 108 28.49 -8.66 -2.23
C ARG A 108 28.79 -9.47 -0.96
N ASP A 109 29.60 -8.94 -0.05
CA ASP A 109 29.94 -9.64 1.19
C ASP A 109 28.75 -9.67 2.17
N GLU A 110 27.94 -8.61 2.18
CA GLU A 110 26.70 -8.61 2.97
C GLU A 110 25.67 -9.58 2.42
N LEU A 111 25.54 -9.69 1.10
CA LEU A 111 24.67 -10.68 0.47
C LEU A 111 25.14 -12.11 0.79
N ARG A 112 26.45 -12.38 0.78
CA ARG A 112 26.99 -13.68 1.20
C ARG A 112 26.66 -13.99 2.66
N ARG A 113 26.84 -13.01 3.55
CA ARG A 113 26.46 -13.15 4.97
C ARG A 113 24.95 -13.38 5.14
N LEU A 114 24.13 -12.68 4.37
CA LEU A 114 22.68 -12.84 4.38
C LEU A 114 22.28 -14.26 3.96
N PHE A 115 22.82 -14.78 2.85
CA PHE A 115 22.53 -16.13 2.38
C PHE A 115 23.09 -17.23 3.30
N GLY A 116 24.20 -16.97 4.00
CA GLY A 116 24.77 -17.88 4.99
C GLY A 116 24.04 -17.89 6.35
N ALA A 117 23.25 -16.85 6.65
CA ALA A 117 22.52 -16.73 7.91
C ALA A 117 21.10 -17.31 7.87
N ILE A 118 20.63 -17.83 6.73
CA ILE A 118 19.27 -18.32 6.55
C ILE A 118 18.93 -19.41 7.57
N ASP A 119 19.82 -20.38 7.77
CA ASP A 119 19.60 -21.49 8.71
C ASP A 119 19.49 -21.03 10.16
N VAL A 120 20.23 -19.96 10.52
CA VAL A 120 20.24 -19.36 11.86
C VAL A 120 18.93 -18.60 12.16
N SER A 121 18.24 -18.12 11.11
CA SER A 121 17.01 -17.32 11.26
C SER A 121 15.77 -18.11 11.73
N ARG A 122 15.88 -19.45 11.81
CA ARG A 122 14.80 -20.38 12.20
C ARG A 122 14.43 -20.39 13.69
N GLN A 123 15.08 -19.57 14.52
CA GLN A 123 14.85 -19.54 15.98
C GLN A 123 13.53 -18.88 16.41
N ARG A 124 12.78 -18.31 15.46
CA ARG A 124 11.43 -17.77 15.66
C ARG A 124 10.42 -18.66 14.92
N PRO A 125 9.12 -18.62 15.23
CA PRO A 125 8.12 -19.31 14.41
C PRO A 125 8.05 -18.64 13.03
N VAL A 126 8.85 -19.12 12.08
CA VAL A 126 8.86 -18.65 10.69
C VAL A 126 7.91 -19.54 9.89
N GLN A 127 7.06 -18.91 9.07
CA GLN A 127 6.09 -19.61 8.21
C GLN A 127 6.70 -20.22 6.93
N LEU A 128 8.00 -20.02 6.69
CA LEU A 128 8.74 -20.49 5.52
C LEU A 128 9.95 -21.31 5.99
N ASP A 129 10.17 -22.47 5.38
CA ASP A 129 11.37 -23.27 5.61
C ASP A 129 12.62 -22.62 4.99
N ALA A 130 13.80 -23.13 5.35
CA ALA A 130 15.08 -22.55 4.94
C ALA A 130 15.32 -22.64 3.42
N ASP A 131 14.90 -23.74 2.79
CA ASP A 131 15.09 -23.94 1.34
C ASP A 131 14.20 -22.99 0.56
N THR A 132 12.94 -22.81 0.98
CA THR A 132 12.01 -21.84 0.39
C THR A 132 12.53 -20.42 0.55
N LEU A 133 13.00 -20.03 1.75
CA LEU A 133 13.55 -18.69 1.97
C LEU A 133 14.82 -18.46 1.14
N ARG A 134 15.69 -19.47 1.03
CA ARG A 134 16.89 -19.42 0.19
C ARG A 134 16.55 -19.28 -1.28
N ALA A 135 15.62 -20.09 -1.79
CA ALA A 135 15.15 -20.01 -3.17
C ALA A 135 14.55 -18.64 -3.48
N LEU A 136 13.70 -18.12 -2.59
CA LEU A 136 13.10 -16.78 -2.73
C LEU A 136 14.17 -15.69 -2.81
N LEU A 137 15.15 -15.70 -1.89
CA LEU A 137 16.20 -14.69 -1.87
C LEU A 137 17.11 -14.78 -3.11
N LEU A 138 17.42 -15.98 -3.58
CA LEU A 138 18.16 -16.18 -4.83
C LEU A 138 17.38 -15.73 -6.06
N LEU A 139 16.07 -15.95 -6.10
CA LEU A 139 15.20 -15.46 -7.19
C LEU A 139 15.16 -13.93 -7.22
N LEU A 140 14.96 -13.29 -6.07
CA LEU A 140 14.97 -11.83 -5.97
C LEU A 140 16.31 -11.24 -6.41
N TYR A 141 17.42 -11.86 -6.01
CA TYR A 141 18.76 -11.38 -6.34
C TYR A 141 19.14 -11.66 -7.79
N GLY A 142 18.94 -12.90 -8.27
CA GLY A 142 19.41 -13.37 -9.57
C GLY A 142 18.53 -12.93 -10.74
N ALA A 143 17.21 -12.92 -10.55
CA ALA A 143 16.25 -12.52 -11.58
C ALA A 143 15.76 -11.06 -11.43
N GLY A 144 16.17 -10.36 -10.36
CA GLY A 144 15.81 -8.95 -10.15
C GLY A 144 14.32 -8.71 -9.94
N LEU A 145 13.57 -9.73 -9.52
CA LEU A 145 12.13 -9.66 -9.33
C LEU A 145 11.76 -8.74 -8.18
N ARG A 146 10.65 -8.01 -8.32
CA ARG A 146 10.02 -7.38 -7.17
C ARG A 146 9.48 -8.46 -6.24
N PHE A 147 9.44 -8.16 -4.95
CA PHE A 147 8.93 -9.08 -3.95
C PHE A 147 7.55 -9.67 -4.29
N GLY A 148 6.62 -8.83 -4.75
CA GLY A 148 5.28 -9.30 -5.14
C GLY A 148 5.26 -10.13 -6.43
N GLU A 149 6.24 -9.99 -7.32
CA GLU A 149 6.35 -10.83 -8.52
C GLU A 149 6.82 -12.22 -8.10
N ALA A 150 7.88 -12.31 -7.29
CA ALA A 150 8.38 -13.58 -6.78
C ALA A 150 7.34 -14.34 -5.93
N GLN A 151 6.54 -13.63 -5.12
CA GLN A 151 5.50 -14.25 -4.30
C GLN A 151 4.34 -14.87 -5.08
N ARG A 152 4.11 -14.45 -6.34
CA ARG A 152 2.98 -14.92 -7.15
C ARG A 152 3.35 -16.01 -8.14
N LEU A 153 4.65 -16.33 -8.26
CA LEU A 153 5.09 -17.42 -9.11
C LEU A 153 4.44 -18.73 -8.68
N THR A 154 3.90 -19.44 -9.66
CA THR A 154 3.39 -20.81 -9.51
C THR A 154 4.36 -21.78 -10.18
N LEU A 155 4.17 -23.09 -9.97
CA LEU A 155 4.99 -24.10 -10.66
C LEU A 155 4.82 -24.02 -12.18
N ASP A 156 3.64 -23.63 -12.67
CA ASP A 156 3.35 -23.47 -14.11
C ASP A 156 4.08 -22.27 -14.74
N ASP A 157 4.61 -21.36 -13.92
CA ASP A 157 5.38 -20.21 -14.39
C ASP A 157 6.89 -20.53 -14.51
N VAL A 158 7.33 -21.72 -14.10
CA VAL A 158 8.75 -22.11 -14.06
C VAL A 158 9.04 -23.22 -15.06
N ASP A 159 9.73 -22.87 -16.14
CA ASP A 159 10.28 -23.84 -17.08
C ASP A 159 11.77 -24.06 -16.80
N LEU A 160 12.08 -25.18 -16.16
CA LEU A 160 13.47 -25.54 -15.85
C LEU A 160 14.22 -26.12 -17.06
N ALA A 161 13.51 -26.64 -18.07
CA ALA A 161 14.14 -27.21 -19.26
C ALA A 161 14.69 -26.09 -20.15
N ASP A 162 13.90 -25.03 -20.32
CA ASP A 162 14.27 -23.86 -21.12
C ASP A 162 14.85 -22.70 -20.29
N ALA A 163 14.95 -22.88 -18.96
CA ALA A 163 15.42 -21.89 -18.00
C ALA A 163 14.65 -20.55 -18.05
N VAL A 164 13.32 -20.64 -18.17
CA VAL A 164 12.40 -19.50 -18.29
C VAL A 164 11.54 -19.33 -17.03
N LEU A 165 11.40 -18.09 -16.58
CA LEU A 165 10.43 -17.68 -15.56
C LEU A 165 9.39 -16.76 -16.20
N THR A 166 8.12 -17.16 -16.15
CA THR A 166 7.01 -16.35 -16.67
C THR A 166 6.44 -15.46 -15.56
N VAL A 167 6.63 -14.15 -15.66
CA VAL A 167 6.16 -13.20 -14.64
C VAL A 167 4.88 -12.51 -15.09
N ARG A 168 3.82 -12.59 -14.27
CA ARG A 168 2.47 -12.06 -14.56
C ARG A 168 2.00 -11.08 -13.48
N ASP A 169 0.93 -10.33 -13.76
CA ASP A 169 0.22 -9.46 -12.82
C ASP A 169 1.12 -8.52 -12.00
N THR A 170 2.08 -7.90 -12.71
CA THR A 170 3.07 -7.01 -12.12
C THR A 170 2.43 -5.72 -11.61
N LYS A 171 3.23 -4.82 -11.05
CA LYS A 171 2.73 -3.53 -10.53
C LYS A 171 1.97 -2.70 -11.58
N PHE A 172 2.17 -2.95 -12.86
CA PHE A 172 1.67 -2.11 -13.96
C PHE A 172 0.40 -2.65 -14.64
N TYR A 173 -0.12 -3.81 -14.21
CA TYR A 173 -1.29 -4.49 -14.78
C TYR A 173 -2.04 -5.18 -13.66
#